data_AF-A0A1F3VXA5-F1
#
_entry.id   AF-A0A1F3VXA5-F1
#
_cell.length_a   1.000
_cell.length_b   1.000
_cell.length_c   1.000
_cell.angle_alpha   90.00
_cell.angle_beta   90.00
_cell.angle_gamma   90.00
#
_symmetry.space_group_name_H-M   'P 1'
#
loop_
_entity.id
_entity.type
_entity.pdbx_description
1 polymer ?
#
loop_
_entity_poly.entity_id
_entity_poly.type
_entity_poly.pdbx_seq_one_letter_code
_entity_poly.pdbx_strand_id
1 'polypeptide(L)'
;PIPALLHLCIYSAFVITQIELIEIIVDGISGSHRTFYESLGGFYTFMISFIEILSVLALVATVIFLARRNLLKLPRFNMAEMKGWPKIDGNMILFMELILVCCIFTMNGSDEVLNMRDGNESYGFAISSLIGPASFDGIGTEALHTLERIGWWGHILMVFAFLNYLPYSKHFHIVLAFPNTYYSNLEKKGRLTNMEAVTKEVKLMMDPSADPFAAPADGVEAVPQRFGAKDVGDLTWKNLLDSYTCTECGRCTDSCPANITGKLLSPRKIMMDTRDRLVEVGDNKRKHGKDYDDG
;
A
#
# COMPACT_ATOMS: atom_id res chain seq x y z
N PRO A 1 4.50 7.81 16.12
CA PRO A 1 3.06 7.78 16.44
C PRO A 1 2.14 8.37 15.36
N ILE A 2 2.22 9.67 15.02
CA ILE A 2 1.23 10.35 14.15
C ILE A 2 0.98 9.64 12.80
N PRO A 3 2.00 9.25 11.99
CA PRO A 3 1.73 8.56 10.73
C PRO A 3 0.98 7.23 10.88
N ALA A 4 1.17 6.53 12.01
CA ALA A 4 0.50 5.25 12.24
C ALA A 4 -0.99 5.43 12.50
N LEU A 5 -1.36 6.44 13.30
CA LEU A 5 -2.76 6.79 13.55
C LEU A 5 -3.46 7.21 12.26
N LEU A 6 -2.82 8.08 11.46
CA LEU A 6 -3.38 8.52 10.18
C LEU A 6 -3.53 7.36 9.18
N HIS A 7 -2.57 6.44 9.12
CA HIS A 7 -2.71 5.24 8.29
C HIS A 7 -3.82 4.32 8.79
N LEU A 8 -4.00 4.20 10.11
CA LEU A 8 -5.08 3.41 10.68
C LEU A 8 -6.45 3.97 10.27
N CYS A 9 -6.64 5.29 10.26
CA CYS A 9 -7.88 5.90 9.78
C CYS A 9 -8.17 5.53 8.32
N ILE A 10 -7.19 5.70 7.42
CA ILE A 10 -7.33 5.35 6.00
C ILE A 10 -7.57 3.86 5.81
N TYR A 11 -6.80 3.00 6.49
CA TYR A 11 -6.92 1.56 6.37
C TYR A 11 -8.27 1.05 6.87
N SER A 12 -8.72 1.49 8.04
CA SER A 12 -10.02 1.12 8.58
C SER A 12 -11.16 1.61 7.68
N ALA A 13 -11.08 2.84 7.17
CA ALA A 13 -12.04 3.35 6.21
C ALA A 13 -12.06 2.46 4.96
N PHE A 14 -10.91 2.22 4.33
CA PHE A 14 -10.80 1.38 3.13
C PHE A 14 -11.38 -0.02 3.31
N VAL A 15 -11.12 -0.68 4.45
CA VAL A 15 -11.64 -2.04 4.70
C VAL A 15 -13.15 -2.05 4.90
N ILE A 16 -13.68 -1.07 5.63
CA ILE A 16 -15.09 -1.06 6.03
C ILE A 16 -15.98 -0.48 4.92
N THR A 17 -15.49 0.47 4.12
CA THR A 17 -16.18 1.01 2.95
C THR A 17 -16.38 -0.03 1.84
N GLN A 18 -15.68 -1.17 1.88
CA GLN A 18 -15.96 -2.28 0.97
C GLN A 18 -17.40 -2.79 1.08
N ILE A 19 -18.03 -2.63 2.25
CA ILE A 19 -19.44 -2.96 2.47
C ILE A 19 -20.35 -2.06 1.60
N GLU A 20 -20.09 -0.75 1.60
CA GLU A 20 -20.82 0.21 0.75
C GLU A 20 -20.50 0.00 -0.74
N LEU A 21 -19.25 -0.36 -1.09
CA LEU A 21 -18.90 -0.68 -2.47
C LEU A 21 -19.70 -1.87 -3.03
N ILE A 22 -19.98 -2.88 -2.19
CA ILE A 22 -20.83 -4.02 -2.60
C ILE A 22 -22.24 -3.52 -2.93
N GLU A 23 -22.82 -2.63 -2.14
CA GLU A 23 -24.12 -2.02 -2.44
C GLU A 23 -24.09 -1.23 -3.75
N ILE A 24 -23.10 -0.35 -3.93
CA ILE A 24 -22.94 0.44 -5.17
C ILE A 24 -22.91 -0.46 -6.41
N ILE A 25 -22.22 -1.60 -6.34
CA ILE A 25 -22.16 -2.57 -7.43
C ILE A 25 -23.50 -3.27 -7.64
N VAL A 26 -24.18 -3.68 -6.56
CA VAL A 26 -25.48 -4.35 -6.63
C VAL A 26 -26.54 -3.43 -7.22
N ASP A 27 -26.61 -2.18 -6.75
CA ASP A 27 -27.52 -1.15 -7.26
C ASP A 27 -27.24 -0.87 -8.74
N GLY A 28 -25.97 -0.79 -9.14
CA GLY A 28 -25.57 -0.61 -10.53
C GLY A 28 -26.00 -1.75 -11.47
N ILE A 29 -25.94 -3.00 -11.01
CA ILE A 29 -26.30 -4.19 -11.81
C ILE A 29 -27.82 -4.37 -11.86
N SER A 30 -28.51 -4.17 -10.75
CA SER A 30 -29.94 -4.43 -10.64
C SER A 30 -30.81 -3.24 -11.04
N GLY A 31 -30.23 -2.03 -11.14
CA GLY A 31 -30.96 -0.80 -11.42
C GLY A 31 -31.85 -0.33 -10.27
N SER A 32 -31.68 -0.91 -9.08
CA SER A 32 -32.33 -0.48 -7.84
C SER A 32 -31.60 0.70 -7.22
N HIS A 33 -32.21 1.26 -6.17
CA HIS A 33 -31.63 2.34 -5.38
C HIS A 33 -31.59 1.90 -3.91
N ARG A 34 -30.39 1.86 -3.31
CA ARG A 34 -30.15 1.46 -1.92
C ARG A 34 -30.82 0.13 -1.56
N THR A 35 -30.47 -0.93 -2.29
CA THR A 35 -31.12 -2.25 -2.19
C THR A 35 -31.21 -2.78 -0.76
N PHE A 36 -30.23 -2.45 0.10
CA PHE A 36 -30.19 -2.97 1.46
C PHE A 36 -30.92 -2.10 2.48
N TYR A 37 -31.39 -0.91 2.10
CA TYR A 37 -32.04 0.05 2.99
C TYR A 37 -33.28 -0.54 3.68
N GLU A 38 -34.26 -1.02 2.90
CA GLU A 38 -35.51 -1.58 3.44
C GLU A 38 -35.28 -2.85 4.28
N SER A 39 -34.35 -3.71 3.85
CA SER A 39 -34.10 -5.00 4.51
C SER A 39 -33.38 -4.84 5.86
N LEU A 40 -32.52 -3.84 6.01
CA LEU A 40 -31.67 -3.67 7.20
C LEU A 40 -32.16 -2.53 8.12
N GLY A 41 -32.99 -1.61 7.61
CA GLY A 41 -33.61 -0.53 8.40
C GLY A 41 -32.60 0.27 9.22
N GLY A 42 -32.81 0.40 10.53
CA GLY A 42 -31.91 1.17 11.40
C GLY A 42 -30.46 0.68 11.44
N PHE A 43 -30.19 -0.60 11.16
CA PHE A 43 -28.82 -1.11 11.06
C PHE A 43 -28.11 -0.57 9.81
N TYR A 44 -28.84 -0.36 8.72
CA TYR A 44 -28.32 0.28 7.51
C TYR A 44 -27.84 1.70 7.81
N THR A 45 -28.71 2.51 8.41
CA THR A 45 -28.38 3.90 8.77
C THR A 45 -27.19 3.96 9.71
N PHE A 46 -27.08 3.04 10.68
CA PHE A 46 -25.91 2.93 11.55
C PHE A 46 -24.63 2.61 10.75
N MET A 47 -24.68 1.61 9.86
CA MET A 47 -23.52 1.17 9.09
C MET A 47 -23.02 2.27 8.14
N ILE A 48 -23.92 2.88 7.36
CA ILE A 48 -23.57 3.97 6.44
C ILE A 48 -23.06 5.18 7.23
N SER A 49 -23.71 5.54 8.35
CA SER A 49 -23.21 6.62 9.22
C SER A 49 -21.80 6.35 9.73
N PHE A 50 -21.51 5.12 10.14
CA PHE A 50 -20.18 4.74 10.59
C PHE A 50 -19.15 4.82 9.45
N ILE A 51 -19.53 4.38 8.24
CA ILE A 51 -18.70 4.51 7.04
C ILE A 51 -18.44 5.99 6.70
N GLU A 52 -19.45 6.85 6.74
CA GLU A 52 -19.27 8.28 6.49
C GLU A 52 -18.31 8.94 7.49
N ILE A 53 -18.40 8.60 8.78
CA ILE A 53 -17.46 9.09 9.79
C ILE A 53 -16.03 8.63 9.46
N LEU A 54 -15.84 7.35 9.11
CA LEU A 54 -14.53 6.83 8.71
C LEU A 54 -14.02 7.50 7.44
N SER A 55 -14.90 7.79 6.47
CA SER A 55 -14.56 8.50 5.24
C SER A 55 -14.13 9.95 5.50
N VAL A 56 -14.76 10.66 6.45
CA VAL A 56 -14.28 11.98 6.90
C VAL A 56 -12.90 11.86 7.57
N LEU A 57 -12.71 10.87 8.43
CA LEU A 57 -11.41 10.64 9.08
C LEU A 57 -10.31 10.29 8.06
N ALA A 58 -10.64 9.51 7.05
CA ALA A 58 -9.75 9.21 5.92
C ALA A 58 -9.44 10.48 5.14
N LEU A 59 -10.44 11.28 4.76
CA LEU A 59 -10.26 12.57 4.07
C LEU A 59 -9.29 13.49 4.81
N VAL A 60 -9.49 13.67 6.12
CA VAL A 60 -8.60 14.47 6.97
C VAL A 60 -7.19 13.88 6.97
N ALA A 61 -7.05 12.56 7.08
CA ALA A 61 -5.75 11.89 7.04
C ALA A 61 -5.05 12.05 5.68
N THR A 62 -5.77 11.94 4.56
CA THR A 62 -5.29 12.13 3.20
C THR A 62 -4.78 13.55 2.98
N VAL A 63 -5.55 14.57 3.42
CA VAL A 63 -5.12 15.98 3.38
C VAL A 63 -3.85 16.19 4.19
N ILE A 64 -3.76 15.62 5.40
CA ILE A 64 -2.55 15.70 6.22
C ILE A 64 -1.38 14.99 5.53
N PHE A 65 -1.58 13.83 4.90
CA PHE A 65 -0.50 13.15 4.17
C PHE A 65 -0.02 13.92 2.94
N LEU A 66 -0.94 14.52 2.17
CA LEU A 66 -0.62 15.41 1.06
C LEU A 66 0.19 16.62 1.55
N ALA A 67 -0.24 17.27 2.64
CA ALA A 67 0.49 18.38 3.25
C ALA A 67 1.88 17.94 3.75
N ARG A 68 1.98 16.80 4.43
CA ARG A 68 3.26 16.28 4.93
C ARG A 68 4.25 15.95 3.81
N ARG A 69 3.74 15.49 2.66
CA ARG A 69 4.56 15.11 1.52
C ARG A 69 4.99 16.32 0.69
N ASN A 70 4.09 17.27 0.46
CA ASN A 70 4.30 18.36 -0.49
C ASN A 70 4.60 19.71 0.18
N LEU A 71 4.04 20.00 1.36
CA LEU A 71 4.21 21.28 2.06
C LEU A 71 5.33 21.24 3.12
N LEU A 72 5.35 20.22 3.99
CA LEU A 72 6.30 20.15 5.12
C LEU A 72 7.73 19.74 4.74
N LYS A 73 7.98 19.39 3.47
CA LYS A 73 9.29 19.04 2.89
C LYS A 73 10.18 18.18 3.82
N LEU A 74 9.63 17.10 4.37
CA LEU A 74 10.39 16.20 5.26
C LEU A 74 11.66 15.67 4.57
N PRO A 75 12.83 15.64 5.24
CA PRO A 75 14.11 15.26 4.62
C PRO A 75 14.06 13.92 3.89
N ARG A 76 13.48 12.89 4.51
CA ARG A 76 13.36 11.54 3.94
C ARG A 76 12.56 11.44 2.65
N PHE A 77 11.67 12.40 2.39
CA PHE A 77 10.87 12.45 1.16
C PHE A 77 11.50 13.37 0.10
N ASN A 78 12.62 14.03 0.40
CA ASN A 78 13.36 14.90 -0.50
C ASN A 78 14.79 14.42 -0.78
N MET A 79 15.06 13.12 -0.57
CA MET A 79 16.33 12.49 -0.93
C MET A 79 16.39 12.18 -2.44
N ALA A 80 17.58 11.93 -2.97
CA ALA A 80 17.80 11.75 -4.41
C ALA A 80 17.02 10.57 -5.00
N GLU A 81 16.88 9.47 -4.26
CA GLU A 81 16.15 8.27 -4.67
C GLU A 81 14.64 8.47 -4.79
N MET A 82 14.09 9.53 -4.20
CA MET A 82 12.66 9.83 -4.29
C MET A 82 12.30 10.68 -5.51
N LYS A 83 13.27 11.11 -6.33
CA LYS A 83 13.01 11.92 -7.53
C LYS A 83 12.31 11.08 -8.61
N GLY A 84 11.36 11.68 -9.31
CA GLY A 84 10.63 11.03 -10.40
C GLY A 84 9.45 10.18 -9.91
N TRP A 85 9.39 8.93 -10.40
CA TRP A 85 8.24 8.03 -10.21
C TRP A 85 7.84 7.78 -8.75
N PRO A 86 8.77 7.49 -7.81
CA PRO A 86 8.41 7.21 -6.41
C PRO A 86 7.63 8.35 -5.74
N LYS A 87 7.95 9.61 -6.06
CA LYS A 87 7.22 10.76 -5.52
C LYS A 87 5.84 10.91 -6.14
N ILE A 88 5.76 10.76 -7.47
CA ILE A 88 4.51 10.91 -8.24
C ILE A 88 3.51 9.83 -7.84
N ASP A 89 3.92 8.56 -7.79
CA ASP A 89 3.07 7.42 -7.46
C ASP A 89 2.26 7.67 -6.17
N GLY A 90 2.93 8.02 -5.07
CA GLY A 90 2.20 8.20 -3.82
C GLY A 90 1.46 9.53 -3.70
N ASN A 91 1.72 10.52 -4.57
CA ASN A 91 0.83 11.67 -4.71
C ASN A 91 -0.43 11.24 -5.47
N MET A 92 -0.28 10.47 -6.54
CA MET A 92 -1.38 9.98 -7.37
C MET A 92 -2.36 9.15 -6.54
N ILE A 93 -1.87 8.25 -5.68
CA ILE A 93 -2.72 7.47 -4.77
C ILE A 93 -3.57 8.37 -3.86
N LEU A 94 -2.95 9.37 -3.23
CA LEU A 94 -3.67 10.29 -2.34
C LEU A 94 -4.66 11.18 -3.09
N PHE A 95 -4.38 11.55 -4.34
CA PHE A 95 -5.32 12.28 -5.19
C PHE A 95 -6.50 11.39 -5.64
N MET A 96 -6.24 10.13 -6.00
CA MET A 96 -7.31 9.18 -6.33
C MET A 96 -8.21 8.91 -5.13
N GLU A 97 -7.65 8.76 -3.92
CA GLU A 97 -8.41 8.65 -2.67
C GLU A 97 -9.26 9.89 -2.41
N LEU A 98 -8.68 11.10 -2.58
CA LEU A 98 -9.43 12.35 -2.44
C LEU A 98 -10.62 12.40 -3.41
N ILE A 99 -10.41 12.02 -4.68
CA ILE A 99 -11.49 11.97 -5.68
C ILE A 99 -12.56 10.95 -5.28
N LEU A 100 -12.18 9.74 -4.84
CA LEU A 100 -13.13 8.72 -4.39
C LEU A 100 -14.04 9.22 -3.27
N VAL A 101 -13.44 9.83 -2.24
CA VAL A 101 -14.20 10.35 -1.09
C VAL A 101 -15.10 11.52 -1.50
N CYS A 102 -14.62 12.42 -2.36
CA CYS A 102 -15.45 13.49 -2.91
C CYS A 102 -16.64 12.95 -3.71
N CYS A 103 -16.45 11.90 -4.52
CA CYS A 103 -17.52 11.26 -5.28
C CYS A 103 -18.59 10.65 -4.37
N ILE A 104 -18.20 9.93 -3.30
CA ILE A 104 -19.14 9.35 -2.32
C ILE A 104 -19.97 10.44 -1.64
N PHE A 105 -19.34 11.49 -1.11
CA PHE A 105 -20.09 12.56 -0.43
C PHE A 105 -20.94 13.38 -1.40
N THR A 106 -20.52 13.51 -2.67
CA THR A 106 -21.35 14.16 -3.70
C THR A 106 -22.59 13.32 -4.01
N MET A 107 -22.43 12.01 -4.15
CA MET A 107 -23.53 11.08 -4.40
C MET A 107 -24.50 11.03 -3.22
N ASN A 108 -24.02 10.69 -2.02
CA ASN A 108 -24.86 10.56 -0.82
C ASN A 108 -25.48 11.91 -0.39
N GLY A 109 -24.75 13.01 -0.52
CA GLY A 109 -25.28 14.35 -0.20
C GLY A 109 -26.32 14.83 -1.20
N SER A 110 -26.18 14.53 -2.49
CA SER A 110 -27.20 14.88 -3.50
C SER A 110 -28.45 14.01 -3.35
N ASP A 111 -28.26 12.71 -3.09
CA ASP A 111 -29.34 11.74 -2.86
C ASP A 111 -30.17 12.11 -1.61
N GLU A 112 -29.52 12.51 -0.51
CA GLU A 112 -30.22 12.98 0.69
C GLU A 112 -31.17 14.16 0.39
N VAL A 113 -30.70 15.17 -0.36
CA VAL A 113 -31.52 16.34 -0.71
C VAL A 113 -32.64 15.97 -1.68
N LEU A 114 -32.39 15.07 -2.63
CA LEU A 114 -33.42 14.55 -3.54
C LEU A 114 -34.51 13.82 -2.77
N ASN A 115 -34.14 12.92 -1.87
CA ASN A 115 -35.07 12.16 -1.04
C ASN A 115 -35.97 13.08 -0.19
N MET A 116 -35.41 14.14 0.41
CA MET A 116 -36.19 15.15 1.14
C MET A 116 -37.15 15.94 0.24
N ARG A 117 -36.78 16.20 -1.01
CA ARG A 117 -37.64 16.92 -1.98
C ARG A 117 -38.79 16.07 -2.50
N ASP A 118 -38.60 14.75 -2.55
CA ASP A 118 -39.65 13.79 -2.90
C ASP A 118 -40.68 13.58 -1.77
N GLY A 119 -40.50 14.28 -0.63
CA GLY A 119 -41.42 14.28 0.50
C GLY A 119 -41.13 13.20 1.55
N ASN A 120 -40.01 12.48 1.41
CA ASN A 120 -39.56 11.51 2.40
C ASN A 120 -38.79 12.20 3.54
N GLU A 121 -38.69 11.51 4.68
CA GLU A 121 -37.80 11.93 5.75
C GLU A 121 -36.33 11.71 5.37
N SER A 122 -35.44 12.48 5.99
CA SER A 122 -33.98 12.29 5.90
C SER A 122 -33.59 10.83 6.14
N TYR A 123 -32.61 10.31 5.39
CA TYR A 123 -32.10 8.96 5.66
C TYR A 123 -31.43 8.84 7.05
N GLY A 124 -31.09 9.97 7.67
CA GLY A 124 -30.49 10.04 9.00
C GLY A 124 -29.01 9.68 9.02
N PHE A 125 -28.30 9.77 7.88
CA PHE A 125 -26.87 9.50 7.83
C PHE A 125 -26.07 10.58 8.58
N ALA A 126 -25.05 10.17 9.33
CA ALA A 126 -24.34 11.07 10.25
C ALA A 126 -23.72 12.32 9.60
N ILE A 127 -23.26 12.23 8.35
CA ILE A 127 -22.57 13.33 7.66
C ILE A 127 -23.43 13.88 6.53
N SER A 128 -24.00 13.02 5.69
CA SER A 128 -24.76 13.47 4.52
C SER A 128 -26.04 14.22 4.87
N SER A 129 -26.71 13.90 5.99
CA SER A 129 -27.88 14.67 6.46
C SER A 129 -27.55 16.13 6.82
N LEU A 130 -26.30 16.41 7.18
CA LEU A 130 -25.82 17.75 7.50
C LEU A 130 -25.23 18.44 6.27
N ILE A 131 -24.30 17.78 5.59
CA ILE A 131 -23.54 18.37 4.48
C ILE A 131 -24.40 18.50 3.22
N GLY A 132 -25.32 17.56 3.01
CA GLY A 132 -26.21 17.53 1.84
C GLY A 132 -27.01 18.82 1.71
N PRO A 133 -27.92 19.13 2.65
CA PRO A 133 -28.68 20.38 2.63
C PRO A 133 -27.77 21.61 2.67
N ALA A 134 -26.71 21.61 3.48
CA ALA A 134 -25.80 22.76 3.57
C ALA A 134 -25.10 23.11 2.25
N SER A 135 -24.83 22.12 1.40
CA SER A 135 -24.05 22.29 0.17
C SER A 135 -24.91 22.33 -1.09
N PHE A 136 -26.07 21.67 -1.08
CA PHE A 136 -26.84 21.37 -2.30
C PHE A 136 -28.29 21.91 -2.27
N ASP A 137 -28.77 22.51 -1.18
CA ASP A 137 -30.16 22.99 -1.08
C ASP A 137 -30.53 24.03 -2.17
N GLY A 138 -29.58 24.89 -2.56
CA GLY A 138 -29.79 25.89 -3.62
C GLY A 138 -29.76 25.36 -5.05
N ILE A 139 -29.49 24.07 -5.28
CA ILE A 139 -29.31 23.48 -6.61
C ILE A 139 -30.65 22.92 -7.12
N GLY A 140 -30.97 23.13 -8.40
CA GLY A 140 -32.20 22.58 -9.01
C GLY A 140 -32.21 21.04 -9.05
N THR A 141 -33.39 20.42 -9.00
CA THR A 141 -33.56 18.95 -8.91
C THR A 141 -32.86 18.20 -10.06
N GLU A 142 -32.97 18.69 -11.30
CA GLU A 142 -32.26 18.11 -12.46
C GLU A 142 -30.73 18.11 -12.30
N ALA A 143 -30.19 19.20 -11.73
CA ALA A 143 -28.76 19.30 -11.47
C ALA A 143 -28.34 18.39 -10.31
N LEU A 144 -29.18 18.18 -9.30
CA LEU A 144 -28.92 17.20 -8.22
C LEU A 144 -28.84 15.78 -8.75
N HIS A 145 -29.78 15.35 -9.61
CA HIS A 145 -29.69 14.05 -10.26
C HIS A 145 -28.39 13.92 -11.07
N THR A 146 -28.02 14.98 -11.79
CA THR A 146 -26.76 14.97 -12.55
C THR A 146 -25.53 14.82 -11.64
N LEU A 147 -25.50 15.53 -10.50
CA LEU A 147 -24.42 15.44 -9.52
C LEU A 147 -24.34 14.06 -8.84
N GLU A 148 -25.48 13.48 -8.48
CA GLU A 148 -25.57 12.12 -7.96
C GLU A 148 -24.97 11.13 -8.96
N ARG A 149 -25.36 11.21 -10.24
CA ARG A 149 -24.82 10.34 -11.30
C ARG A 149 -23.34 10.55 -11.54
N ILE A 150 -22.84 11.79 -11.49
CA ILE A 150 -21.40 12.07 -11.58
C ILE A 150 -20.65 11.48 -10.39
N GLY A 151 -21.21 11.58 -9.18
CA GLY A 151 -20.66 10.96 -7.97
C GLY A 151 -20.58 9.43 -8.12
N TRP A 152 -21.68 8.79 -8.50
CA TRP A 152 -21.74 7.34 -8.67
C TRP A 152 -20.78 6.83 -9.76
N TRP A 153 -20.86 7.38 -10.99
CA TRP A 153 -19.98 6.99 -12.09
C TRP A 153 -18.52 7.32 -11.82
N GLY A 154 -18.25 8.52 -11.28
CA GLY A 154 -16.91 8.95 -10.91
C GLY A 154 -16.29 8.02 -9.88
N HIS A 155 -17.06 7.60 -8.88
CA HIS A 155 -16.61 6.64 -7.88
C HIS A 155 -16.26 5.29 -8.49
N ILE A 156 -17.21 4.64 -9.20
CA ILE A 156 -17.00 3.28 -9.70
C ILE A 156 -15.90 3.21 -10.76
N LEU A 157 -15.81 4.21 -11.64
CA LEU A 157 -14.73 4.29 -12.64
C LEU A 157 -13.36 4.49 -11.96
N MET A 158 -13.30 5.30 -10.91
CA MET A 158 -12.07 5.50 -10.14
C MET A 158 -11.66 4.21 -9.41
N VAL A 159 -12.60 3.45 -8.84
CA VAL A 159 -12.32 2.14 -8.23
C VAL A 159 -11.70 1.18 -9.25
N PHE A 160 -12.29 1.05 -10.44
CA PHE A 160 -11.74 0.19 -11.49
C PHE A 160 -10.38 0.67 -12.01
N ALA A 161 -10.19 1.98 -12.15
CA ALA A 161 -8.88 2.54 -12.51
C ALA A 161 -7.83 2.23 -11.44
N PHE A 162 -8.19 2.39 -10.16
CA PHE A 162 -7.30 2.11 -9.03
C PHE A 162 -6.92 0.62 -8.94
N LEU A 163 -7.88 -0.29 -9.17
CA LEU A 163 -7.62 -1.75 -9.19
C LEU A 163 -6.58 -2.13 -10.25
N ASN A 164 -6.66 -1.54 -11.44
CA ASN A 164 -5.67 -1.76 -12.51
C ASN A 164 -4.32 -1.11 -12.20
N TYR A 165 -4.32 0.00 -11.46
CA TYR A 165 -3.09 0.67 -11.04
C TYR A 165 -2.36 -0.07 -9.92
N LEU A 166 -3.10 -0.76 -9.05
CA LEU A 166 -2.62 -1.39 -7.82
C LEU A 166 -1.34 -2.22 -8.01
N PRO A 167 -1.24 -3.18 -8.97
CA PRO A 167 -0.08 -4.07 -9.12
C PRO A 167 1.23 -3.35 -9.50
N TYR A 168 1.13 -2.16 -10.09
CA TYR A 168 2.28 -1.39 -10.57
C TYR A 168 2.70 -0.28 -9.60
N SER A 169 1.96 -0.09 -8.51
CA SER A 169 2.14 1.01 -7.57
C SER A 169 2.73 0.54 -6.25
N LYS A 170 3.23 1.48 -5.45
CA LYS A 170 3.60 1.19 -4.04
C LYS A 170 2.41 0.73 -3.20
N HIS A 171 1.16 0.93 -3.66
CA HIS A 171 -0.02 0.51 -2.93
C HIS A 171 -0.22 -1.02 -2.94
N PHE A 172 0.48 -1.76 -3.81
CA PHE A 172 0.51 -3.23 -3.79
C PHE A 172 0.93 -3.82 -2.44
N HIS A 173 1.57 -3.01 -1.59
CA HIS A 173 1.86 -3.38 -0.20
C HIS A 173 0.60 -3.84 0.56
N ILE A 174 -0.61 -3.36 0.24
CA ILE A 174 -1.82 -3.78 0.96
C ILE A 174 -2.08 -5.29 0.81
N VAL A 175 -1.74 -5.84 -0.34
CA VAL A 175 -1.86 -7.28 -0.64
C VAL A 175 -0.72 -8.04 0.01
N LEU A 176 0.51 -7.54 -0.11
CA LEU A 176 1.70 -8.29 0.30
C LEU A 176 2.09 -8.13 1.77
N ALA A 177 1.61 -7.09 2.47
CA ALA A 177 1.97 -6.85 3.86
C ALA A 177 1.52 -7.99 4.79
N PHE A 178 0.37 -8.62 4.51
CA PHE A 178 -0.12 -9.76 5.28
C PHE A 178 0.81 -10.99 5.14
N PRO A 179 1.06 -11.54 3.91
CA PRO A 179 2.06 -12.58 3.73
C PRO A 179 3.43 -12.22 4.32
N ASN A 180 3.88 -10.98 4.15
CA ASN A 180 5.20 -10.58 4.60
C ASN A 180 5.34 -10.64 6.13
N THR A 181 4.29 -10.17 6.83
CA THR A 181 4.25 -10.22 8.29
C THR A 181 4.14 -11.67 8.78
N TYR A 182 3.30 -12.49 8.12
CA TYR A 182 3.12 -13.91 8.47
C TYR A 182 4.43 -14.70 8.41
N TYR A 183 5.26 -14.47 7.39
CA TYR A 183 6.56 -15.13 7.22
C TYR A 183 7.74 -14.37 7.86
N SER A 184 7.48 -13.51 8.85
CA SER A 184 8.55 -12.81 9.55
C SER A 184 9.40 -13.77 10.39
N ASN A 185 10.70 -13.49 10.47
CA ASN A 185 11.60 -14.24 11.33
C ASN A 185 11.31 -13.94 12.81
N LEU A 186 10.93 -14.97 13.57
CA LEU A 186 10.59 -14.88 15.00
C LEU A 186 11.82 -15.04 15.93
N GLU A 187 12.99 -15.32 15.37
CA GLU A 187 14.23 -15.45 16.10
C GLU A 187 14.70 -14.12 16.71
N LYS A 188 15.61 -14.21 17.69
CA LYS A 188 16.18 -13.01 18.33
C LYS A 188 16.81 -12.08 17.30
N LYS A 189 16.51 -10.78 17.40
CA LYS A 189 17.11 -9.74 16.54
C LYS A 189 18.64 -9.79 16.67
N GLY A 190 19.33 -9.83 15.52
CA GLY A 190 20.79 -9.92 15.46
C GLY A 190 21.36 -11.35 15.46
N ARG A 191 20.51 -12.39 15.54
CA ARG A 191 20.96 -13.76 15.33
C ARG A 191 21.41 -13.94 13.88
N LEU A 192 22.69 -14.20 13.69
CA LEU A 192 23.26 -14.61 12.40
C LEU A 192 23.26 -16.14 12.31
N THR A 193 22.98 -16.67 11.12
CA THR A 193 23.17 -18.10 10.85
C THR A 193 24.66 -18.37 10.70
N ASN A 194 25.16 -19.45 11.30
CA ASN A 194 26.54 -19.85 11.15
C ASN A 194 26.74 -20.47 9.77
N MET A 195 27.79 -20.04 9.06
CA MET A 195 28.22 -20.72 7.84
C MET A 195 28.92 -22.01 8.24
N GLU A 196 28.39 -23.15 7.83
CA GLU A 196 28.90 -24.47 8.22
C GLU A 196 30.35 -24.67 7.80
N ALA A 197 30.71 -24.24 6.58
CA ALA A 197 32.07 -24.29 6.06
C ALA A 197 33.06 -23.51 6.95
N VAL A 198 32.75 -22.25 7.29
CA VAL A 198 33.59 -21.44 8.18
C VAL A 198 33.62 -22.00 9.59
N THR A 199 32.50 -22.53 10.08
CA THR A 199 32.44 -23.17 11.41
C THR A 199 33.34 -24.41 11.46
N LYS A 200 33.37 -25.21 10.38
CA LYS A 200 34.23 -26.38 10.26
C LYS A 200 35.71 -25.98 10.22
N GLU A 201 36.05 -24.96 9.44
CA GLU A 201 37.42 -24.42 9.34
C GLU A 201 37.90 -23.91 10.71
N VAL A 202 37.09 -23.10 11.38
CA VAL A 202 37.41 -22.57 12.72
C VAL A 202 37.55 -23.70 13.74
N LYS A 203 36.67 -24.71 13.72
CA LYS A 203 36.78 -25.88 14.61
C LYS A 203 38.07 -26.67 14.36
N LEU A 204 38.48 -26.80 13.10
CA LEU A 204 39.75 -27.44 12.74
C LEU A 204 40.95 -26.67 13.30
N MET A 205 40.94 -25.33 13.19
CA MET A 205 41.98 -24.47 13.75
C MET A 205 42.03 -24.47 15.28
N MET A 206 40.90 -24.74 15.96
CA MET A 206 40.81 -24.81 17.42
C MET A 206 41.06 -26.21 17.99
N ASP A 207 41.18 -27.24 17.15
CA ASP A 207 41.47 -28.61 17.57
C ASP A 207 42.99 -28.81 17.71
N PRO A 208 43.53 -28.98 18.93
CA PRO A 208 44.96 -29.16 19.16
C PRO A 208 45.51 -30.48 18.56
N SER A 209 44.62 -31.41 18.18
CA SER A 209 44.95 -32.70 17.58
C SER A 209 44.80 -32.72 16.07
N ALA A 210 44.32 -31.65 15.45
CA ALA A 210 44.21 -31.54 14.01
C ALA A 210 45.59 -31.44 13.35
N ASP A 211 45.84 -32.29 12.35
CA ASP A 211 47.06 -32.26 11.53
C ASP A 211 46.99 -31.07 10.55
N PRO A 212 47.85 -30.04 10.67
CA PRO A 212 47.85 -28.88 9.78
C PRO A 212 48.23 -29.19 8.33
N PHE A 213 48.77 -30.38 8.06
CA PHE A 213 49.28 -30.79 6.75
C PHE A 213 48.45 -31.89 6.08
N ALA A 214 47.32 -32.28 6.67
CA ALA A 214 46.41 -33.24 6.06
C ALA A 214 45.85 -32.67 4.74
N ALA A 215 46.23 -33.28 3.62
CA ALA A 215 45.73 -32.90 2.31
C ALA A 215 44.19 -33.08 2.28
N PRO A 216 43.44 -32.15 1.64
CA PRO A 216 42.02 -32.35 1.39
C PRO A 216 41.82 -33.70 0.68
N ALA A 217 40.78 -34.45 1.06
CA ALA A 217 40.44 -35.69 0.37
C ALA A 217 40.25 -35.43 -1.14
N ASP A 218 40.84 -36.29 -1.98
CA ASP A 218 40.76 -36.18 -3.44
C ASP A 218 39.31 -36.00 -3.91
N GLY A 219 39.06 -34.94 -4.69
CA GLY A 219 37.74 -34.62 -5.25
C GLY A 219 36.95 -33.51 -4.52
N VAL A 220 37.46 -32.97 -3.42
CA VAL A 220 36.89 -31.78 -2.76
C VAL A 220 37.58 -30.52 -3.31
N GLU A 221 37.33 -30.17 -4.57
CA GLU A 221 37.54 -28.79 -4.98
C GLU A 221 36.50 -27.95 -4.24
N ALA A 222 36.92 -27.30 -3.15
CA ALA A 222 36.11 -26.31 -2.46
C ALA A 222 35.94 -25.13 -3.43
N VAL A 223 34.93 -25.20 -4.30
CA VAL A 223 34.47 -24.06 -5.08
C VAL A 223 34.31 -22.91 -4.09
N PRO A 224 35.03 -21.79 -4.25
CA PRO A 224 34.95 -20.69 -3.30
C PRO A 224 33.49 -20.31 -3.13
N GLN A 225 32.96 -20.50 -1.91
CA GLN A 225 31.59 -20.04 -1.64
C GLN A 225 31.60 -18.54 -1.85
N ARG A 226 30.81 -18.10 -2.83
CA ARG A 226 30.67 -16.68 -3.13
C ARG A 226 30.08 -16.00 -1.90
N PHE A 227 30.79 -15.03 -1.35
CA PHE A 227 30.30 -14.23 -0.24
C PHE A 227 29.35 -13.13 -0.74
N GLY A 228 28.17 -13.06 -0.13
CA GLY A 228 27.17 -12.05 -0.41
C GLY A 228 26.29 -12.34 -1.63
N ALA A 229 25.38 -11.42 -1.92
CA ALA A 229 24.50 -11.46 -3.07
C ALA A 229 24.98 -10.46 -4.14
N LYS A 230 25.09 -10.90 -5.39
CA LYS A 230 25.35 -10.04 -6.56
C LYS A 230 24.06 -9.53 -7.16
N ASP A 231 23.09 -10.42 -7.30
CA ASP A 231 21.84 -10.13 -7.98
C ASP A 231 20.65 -10.75 -7.25
N VAL A 232 19.44 -10.44 -7.73
CA VAL A 232 18.17 -10.90 -7.15
C VAL A 232 18.03 -12.42 -7.11
N GLY A 233 18.74 -13.15 -7.98
CA GLY A 233 18.80 -14.61 -7.94
C GLY A 233 19.54 -15.19 -6.73
N ASP A 234 20.43 -14.41 -6.11
CA ASP A 234 21.18 -14.82 -4.92
C ASP A 234 20.38 -14.54 -3.62
N LEU A 235 19.26 -13.84 -3.72
CA LEU A 235 18.41 -13.47 -2.59
C LEU A 235 17.37 -14.54 -2.31
N THR A 236 17.01 -14.72 -1.04
CA THR A 236 15.91 -15.62 -0.67
C THR A 236 14.58 -15.07 -1.15
N TRP A 237 13.60 -15.94 -1.42
CA TRP A 237 12.24 -15.54 -1.76
C TRP A 237 11.64 -14.52 -0.77
N LYS A 238 12.02 -14.60 0.51
CA LYS A 238 11.57 -13.69 1.55
C LYS A 238 12.16 -12.29 1.38
N ASN A 239 13.44 -12.18 1.04
CA ASN A 239 14.07 -10.90 0.69
C ASN A 239 13.41 -10.26 -0.53
N LEU A 240 13.04 -11.08 -1.52
CA LEU A 240 12.32 -10.60 -2.70
C LEU A 240 10.92 -10.09 -2.32
N LEU A 241 10.19 -10.81 -1.48
CA LEU A 241 8.89 -10.37 -0.96
C LEU A 241 9.00 -9.06 -0.17
N ASP A 242 10.03 -8.93 0.69
CA ASP A 242 10.29 -7.71 1.45
C ASP A 242 10.47 -6.49 0.51
N SER A 243 11.14 -6.67 -0.64
CA SER A 243 11.33 -5.60 -1.63
C SER A 243 10.00 -5.11 -2.23
N TYR A 244 9.08 -6.02 -2.55
CA TYR A 244 7.76 -5.68 -3.07
C TYR A 244 6.82 -5.08 -2.01
N THR A 245 7.04 -5.39 -0.73
CA THR A 245 6.23 -4.82 0.37
C THR A 245 6.70 -3.44 0.81
N CYS A 246 7.87 -3.00 0.33
CA CYS A 246 8.44 -1.72 0.69
C CYS A 246 7.55 -0.56 0.21
N THR A 247 7.11 0.28 1.15
CA THR A 247 6.26 1.46 0.86
C THR A 247 7.06 2.75 0.65
N GLU A 248 8.40 2.65 0.60
CA GLU A 248 9.31 3.78 0.40
C GLU A 248 9.20 4.87 1.50
N CYS A 249 8.69 4.51 2.69
CA CYS A 249 8.41 5.45 3.79
C CYS A 249 9.64 6.18 4.36
N GLY A 250 10.85 5.68 4.09
CA GLY A 250 12.13 6.32 4.45
C GLY A 250 12.57 6.16 5.91
N ARG A 251 11.81 5.44 6.75
CA ARG A 251 12.15 5.25 8.18
C ARG A 251 13.47 4.49 8.38
N CYS A 252 13.73 3.47 7.55
CA CYS A 252 14.98 2.72 7.60
C CYS A 252 16.19 3.60 7.23
N THR A 253 16.03 4.51 6.28
CA THR A 253 17.06 5.49 5.89
C THR A 253 17.28 6.55 6.97
N ASP A 254 16.21 7.06 7.58
CA ASP A 254 16.30 8.01 8.70
C ASP A 254 17.03 7.44 9.91
N SER A 255 16.92 6.14 10.17
CA SER A 255 17.58 5.46 11.28
C SER A 255 18.94 4.86 10.93
N CYS A 256 19.38 4.95 9.68
CA CYS A 256 20.62 4.35 9.22
C CYS A 256 21.84 5.17 9.69
N PRO A 257 22.77 4.61 10.49
CA PRO A 257 23.95 5.34 10.95
C PRO A 257 24.81 5.88 9.80
N ALA A 258 24.98 5.08 8.74
CA ALA A 258 25.76 5.50 7.58
C ALA A 258 25.11 6.72 6.88
N ASN A 259 23.80 6.69 6.64
CA ASN A 259 23.07 7.80 6.04
C ASN A 259 23.12 9.07 6.93
N ILE A 260 22.96 8.91 8.25
CA ILE A 260 23.02 10.04 9.19
C ILE A 260 24.39 10.72 9.17
N THR A 261 25.47 9.98 8.98
CA THR A 261 26.83 10.54 8.82
C THR A 261 27.11 11.14 7.44
N GLY A 262 26.11 11.26 6.56
CA GLY A 262 26.23 11.85 5.23
C GLY A 262 26.78 10.89 4.16
N LYS A 263 26.91 9.59 4.45
CA LYS A 263 27.28 8.59 3.44
C LYS A 263 26.09 8.29 2.53
N LEU A 264 26.38 7.82 1.32
CA LEU A 264 25.39 7.56 0.27
C LEU A 264 24.48 6.34 0.52
N LEU A 265 24.74 5.55 1.58
CA LEU A 265 24.01 4.30 1.83
C LEU A 265 22.59 4.58 2.33
N SER A 266 21.58 4.22 1.53
CA SER A 266 20.16 4.27 1.90
C SER A 266 19.56 2.86 1.87
N PRO A 267 19.21 2.26 3.04
CA PRO A 267 18.56 0.95 3.09
C PRO A 267 17.24 0.91 2.31
N ARG A 268 16.48 2.02 2.27
CA ARG A 268 15.30 2.13 1.41
C ARG A 268 15.65 1.94 -0.06
N LYS A 269 16.72 2.60 -0.52
CA LYS A 269 17.14 2.52 -1.93
C LYS A 269 17.51 1.09 -2.32
N ILE A 270 18.16 0.33 -1.44
CA ILE A 270 18.44 -1.10 -1.68
C ILE A 270 17.15 -1.87 -1.95
N MET A 271 16.10 -1.66 -1.16
CA MET A 271 14.80 -2.32 -1.37
C MET A 271 14.14 -1.91 -2.68
N MET A 272 14.21 -0.63 -3.04
CA MET A 272 13.68 -0.10 -4.31
C MET A 272 14.42 -0.72 -5.50
N ASP A 273 15.75 -0.63 -5.50
CA ASP A 273 16.59 -1.16 -6.58
C ASP A 273 16.43 -2.69 -6.71
N THR A 274 16.25 -3.41 -5.60
CA THR A 274 15.97 -4.87 -5.61
C THR A 274 14.63 -5.18 -6.29
N ARG A 275 13.58 -4.43 -5.96
CA ARG A 275 12.25 -4.60 -6.59
C ARG A 275 12.33 -4.30 -8.08
N ASP A 276 12.95 -3.18 -8.44
CA ASP A 276 13.03 -2.74 -9.83
C ASP A 276 13.86 -3.74 -10.67
N ARG A 277 14.93 -4.29 -10.09
CA ARG A 277 15.73 -5.38 -10.70
C ARG A 277 14.93 -6.68 -10.88
N LEU A 278 14.08 -7.04 -9.92
CA LEU A 278 13.18 -8.21 -10.07
C LEU A 278 12.21 -8.06 -11.23
N VAL A 279 11.65 -6.86 -11.41
CA VAL A 279 10.75 -6.56 -12.53
C VAL A 279 11.50 -6.65 -13.85
N GLU A 280 12.71 -6.06 -13.92
CA GLU A 280 13.56 -6.12 -15.11
C GLU A 280 13.89 -7.56 -15.52
N VAL A 281 14.39 -8.38 -14.59
CA VAL A 281 14.69 -9.80 -14.86
C VAL A 281 13.43 -10.55 -15.30
N GLY A 282 12.30 -10.31 -14.65
CA GLY A 282 11.02 -10.93 -15.00
C GLY A 282 10.48 -10.53 -16.37
N ASP A 283 10.70 -9.29 -16.79
CA ASP A 283 10.33 -8.79 -18.12
C ASP A 283 11.26 -9.34 -19.19
N ASN A 284 12.56 -9.39 -18.91
CA ASN A 284 13.57 -9.95 -19.79
C ASN A 284 13.31 -11.44 -20.07
N LYS A 285 12.97 -12.22 -19.05
CA LYS A 285 12.60 -13.64 -19.21
C LYS A 285 11.30 -13.83 -20.00
N ARG A 286 10.33 -12.92 -19.87
CA ARG A 286 9.09 -12.96 -20.67
C ARG A 286 9.33 -12.65 -22.14
N LYS A 287 10.25 -11.72 -22.45
CA LYS A 287 10.55 -11.29 -23.83
C LYS A 287 11.48 -12.25 -24.56
N HIS A 288 12.51 -12.76 -23.90
CA HIS A 288 13.60 -13.50 -24.54
C HIS A 288 13.61 -15.00 -24.21
N GLY A 289 12.72 -15.44 -23.31
CA GLY A 289 12.61 -16.84 -22.89
C GLY A 289 13.11 -17.08 -21.46
N LYS A 290 12.70 -18.22 -20.89
CA LYS A 290 12.91 -18.55 -19.46
C LYS A 290 14.38 -18.56 -19.04
N ASP A 291 15.26 -18.96 -19.96
CA ASP A 291 16.69 -19.17 -19.71
C ASP A 291 17.54 -17.95 -20.11
N TYR A 292 16.91 -16.80 -20.37
CA TYR A 292 17.62 -15.56 -20.64
C TYR A 292 18.35 -15.06 -19.39
N ASP A 293 19.63 -14.75 -19.58
CA ASP A 293 20.55 -14.19 -18.59
C ASP A 293 21.06 -12.84 -19.11
N ASP A 294 20.98 -11.81 -18.28
CA ASP A 294 21.36 -10.44 -18.58
C ASP A 294 22.66 -9.97 -17.91
N GLY A 295 23.41 -10.86 -17.23
CA GLY A 295 24.82 -10.66 -16.85
C GLY A 295 25.16 -10.68 -15.36
#